data_AF-A0A518IT66-F1
#
_entry.id   AF-A0A518IT66-F1
#
_cell.length_a   1.000
_cell.length_b   1.000
_cell.length_c   1.000
_cell.angle_alpha   90.00
_cell.angle_beta   90.00
_cell.angle_gamma   90.00
#
_symmetry.space_group_name_H-M   'P 1'
#
loop_
_entity.id
_entity.type
_entity.pdbx_description
1 polymer ?
#
loop_
_entity_poly.entity_id
_entity_poly.type
_entity_poly.pdbx_seq_one_letter_code
_entity_poly.pdbx_strand_id
1 'polypeptide(L)'
;MNSQPPQAIKFQHNVRFLLRSRWLSQKEGSDQIGVPYKWLRRLCHQGIERIDKRSRGNLEKLAQFFGVDVDELWSDRIQNVPRSNWVLIKWIGSKRRLAPEILRRFPRQIKTYWEPFLGSGAMLKELLASDIEVERIRCSDACEPLIGIWNLIKDNPRQLSEAYRRLWSELQSGEQRVYNEVRDRFNDIADPCDFFFLLRTCRVGAVEFSQQGKFITPYHLGELGLEPKFVDVLLADWHRKLKGRDVVFTVRDYRSVFSRHGDFMYLDPPYRSDRERLYYGPFDHDEFFGWLKKQRAGWALSLNGPAEIGDFVPEIYDERFELPNGTSAVRRLSGRQTPSITESLFVRAAVDPRPNENE
;
A
#
# COMPACT_ATOMS: atom_id res chain seq x y z
N MET A 1 8.77 43.72 15.32
CA MET A 1 9.01 42.33 14.89
C MET A 1 8.52 42.22 13.45
N ASN A 2 9.35 41.78 12.50
CA ASN A 2 8.90 41.65 11.11
C ASN A 2 8.18 40.30 10.95
N SER A 3 6.89 40.33 10.64
CA SER A 3 6.12 39.15 10.24
C SER A 3 6.64 38.64 8.88
N GLN A 4 6.77 37.32 8.74
CA GLN A 4 7.04 36.72 7.43
C GLN A 4 5.82 36.91 6.51
N PRO A 5 6.01 37.23 5.22
CA PRO A 5 4.91 37.40 4.28
C PRO A 5 4.15 36.07 4.06
N PRO A 6 2.80 36.08 3.91
CA PRO A 6 1.98 34.86 3.90
C PRO A 6 2.38 33.81 2.85
N GLN A 7 2.80 34.22 1.64
CA GLN A 7 3.29 33.28 0.63
C GLN A 7 4.59 32.57 1.03
N ALA A 8 5.52 33.26 1.72
CA ALA A 8 6.74 32.62 2.22
C ALA A 8 6.42 31.59 3.31
N ILE A 9 5.48 31.88 4.21
CA ILE A 9 5.01 30.92 5.22
C ILE A 9 4.35 29.71 4.55
N LYS A 10 3.47 29.92 3.56
CA LYS A 10 2.80 28.83 2.82
C LYS A 10 3.81 27.93 2.11
N PHE A 11 4.76 28.51 1.37
CA PHE A 11 5.86 27.79 0.72
C PHE A 11 6.74 27.05 1.74
N GLN A 12 7.09 27.69 2.86
CA GLN A 12 7.87 27.07 3.94
C GLN A 12 7.15 25.83 4.50
N HIS A 13 5.83 25.91 4.74
CA HIS A 13 5.04 24.78 5.19
C HIS A 13 4.98 23.68 4.12
N ASN A 14 4.76 24.03 2.85
CA ASN A 14 4.73 23.08 1.74
C ASN A 14 6.07 22.34 1.56
N VAL A 15 7.22 23.03 1.56
CA VAL A 15 8.55 22.38 1.43
C VAL A 15 8.87 21.51 2.66
N ARG A 16 8.52 21.95 3.88
CA ARG A 16 8.65 21.10 5.09
C ARG A 16 7.73 19.88 5.06
N PHE A 17 6.52 20.04 4.52
CA PHE A 17 5.55 18.95 4.32
C PHE A 17 6.07 17.95 3.27
N LEU A 18 6.66 18.43 2.17
CA LEU A 18 7.27 17.60 1.13
C LEU A 18 8.48 16.81 1.65
N LEU A 19 9.41 17.42 2.39
CA LEU A 19 10.52 16.65 3.00
C LEU A 19 10.01 15.56 3.96
N ARG A 20 9.03 15.91 4.81
CA ARG A 20 8.30 14.93 5.64
C ARG A 20 7.51 13.90 4.82
N SER A 21 7.20 14.16 3.55
CA SER A 21 6.50 13.21 2.65
C SER A 21 7.37 12.04 2.19
N ARG A 22 8.70 12.15 2.32
CA ARG A 22 9.65 11.07 2.00
C ARG A 22 10.50 10.66 3.21
N TRP A 23 10.12 11.10 4.42
CA TRP A 23 10.87 10.90 5.69
C TRP A 23 12.28 11.52 5.70
N LEU A 24 12.55 12.51 4.86
CA LEU A 24 13.88 13.09 4.69
C LEU A 24 14.12 14.21 5.70
N SER A 25 15.27 14.19 6.38
CA SER A 25 15.82 15.40 6.99
C SER A 25 16.19 16.42 5.91
N GLN A 26 16.46 17.67 6.34
CA GLN A 26 16.94 18.71 5.44
C GLN A 26 18.29 18.37 4.78
N LYS A 27 19.10 17.47 5.39
CA LYS A 27 20.39 17.04 4.84
C LYS A 27 20.20 15.91 3.81
N GLU A 28 19.49 14.85 4.17
CA GLU A 28 19.21 13.74 3.24
C GLU A 28 18.41 14.22 2.02
N GLY A 29 17.45 15.13 2.23
CA GLY A 29 16.71 15.76 1.13
C GLY A 29 17.60 16.60 0.23
N SER A 30 18.54 17.36 0.79
CA SER A 30 19.52 18.13 0.01
C SER A 30 20.35 17.22 -0.90
N ASP A 31 20.80 16.08 -0.36
CA ASP A 31 21.64 15.15 -1.08
C ASP A 31 20.86 14.38 -2.16
N GLN A 32 19.64 13.90 -1.86
CA GLN A 32 18.80 13.15 -2.81
C GLN A 32 18.18 14.03 -3.92
N ILE A 33 17.86 15.29 -3.63
CA ILE A 33 17.29 16.24 -4.61
C ILE A 33 18.42 16.90 -5.45
N GLY A 34 19.69 16.75 -5.05
CA GLY A 34 20.83 17.34 -5.77
C GLY A 34 20.85 18.87 -5.71
N VAL A 35 20.56 19.44 -4.53
CA VAL A 35 20.49 20.89 -4.25
C VAL A 35 21.27 21.26 -2.98
N PRO A 36 21.80 22.49 -2.82
CA PRO A 36 22.69 22.80 -1.70
C PRO A 36 22.01 22.80 -0.31
N TYR A 37 22.61 22.14 0.69
CA TYR A 37 22.03 22.00 2.03
C TYR A 37 21.71 23.35 2.70
N LYS A 38 22.63 24.32 2.61
CA LYS A 38 22.41 25.69 3.12
C LYS A 38 21.21 26.38 2.47
N TRP A 39 20.92 26.10 1.19
CA TRP A 39 19.77 26.65 0.47
C TRP A 39 18.47 25.98 0.94
N LEU A 40 18.41 24.64 0.98
CA LEU A 40 17.21 23.90 1.40
C LEU A 40 16.86 24.14 2.88
N ARG A 41 17.86 24.22 3.77
CA ARG A 41 17.68 24.62 5.17
C ARG A 41 17.10 26.03 5.30
N ARG A 42 17.57 26.98 4.48
CA ARG A 42 17.01 28.34 4.44
C ARG A 42 15.54 28.32 4.02
N LEU A 43 15.17 27.59 2.97
CA LEU A 43 13.77 27.43 2.56
C LEU A 43 12.88 26.91 3.70
N CYS A 44 13.36 25.91 4.43
CA CYS A 44 12.63 25.32 5.55
C CYS A 44 12.46 26.25 6.76
N HIS A 45 13.24 27.34 6.84
CA HIS A 45 13.22 28.29 7.96
C HIS A 45 12.58 29.65 7.61
N GLN A 46 12.73 30.12 6.37
CA GLN A 46 12.31 31.46 5.94
C GLN A 46 11.26 31.45 4.83
N GLY A 47 11.19 30.35 4.06
CA GLY A 47 10.44 30.30 2.80
C GLY A 47 11.02 31.17 1.69
N ILE A 48 10.26 31.31 0.61
CA ILE A 48 10.44 32.26 -0.50
C ILE A 48 9.05 32.70 -0.94
N GLU A 49 8.85 33.97 -1.30
CA GLU A 49 7.54 34.51 -1.75
C GLU A 49 7.19 34.14 -3.19
N ARG A 50 8.18 34.12 -4.09
CA ARG A 50 8.04 33.89 -5.54
C ARG A 50 9.33 33.35 -6.15
N ILE A 51 9.24 32.67 -7.30
CA ILE A 51 10.39 32.13 -8.03
C ILE A 51 11.39 33.25 -8.37
N ASP A 52 12.63 33.12 -7.91
CA ASP A 52 13.74 34.03 -8.26
C ASP A 52 14.72 33.38 -9.24
N LYS A 53 15.42 34.19 -10.07
CA LYS A 53 16.34 33.69 -11.12
C LYS A 53 17.49 32.83 -10.60
N ARG A 54 17.93 32.98 -9.34
CA ARG A 54 19.02 32.20 -8.72
C ARG A 54 18.52 30.91 -8.08
N SER A 55 17.26 30.87 -7.62
CA SER A 55 16.66 29.66 -7.03
C SER A 55 15.97 28.75 -8.06
N ARG A 56 15.54 29.26 -9.23
CA ARG A 56 14.74 28.53 -10.23
C ARG A 56 15.17 27.08 -10.48
N GLY A 57 16.42 26.84 -10.90
CA GLY A 57 16.92 25.48 -11.21
C GLY A 57 16.92 24.50 -10.02
N ASN A 58 16.99 25.01 -8.77
CA ASN A 58 16.87 24.19 -7.58
C ASN A 58 15.39 23.98 -7.17
N LEU A 59 14.49 24.90 -7.53
CA LEU A 59 13.03 24.74 -7.36
C LEU A 59 12.46 23.75 -8.37
N GLU A 60 12.97 23.75 -9.60
CA GLU A 60 12.63 22.78 -10.66
C GLU A 60 13.00 21.34 -10.23
N LYS A 61 14.25 21.13 -9.77
CA LYS A 61 14.68 19.85 -9.17
C LYS A 61 13.82 19.42 -7.98
N LEU A 62 13.50 20.37 -7.09
CA LEU A 62 12.67 20.13 -5.90
C LEU A 62 11.26 19.66 -6.30
N ALA A 63 10.61 20.35 -7.22
CA ALA A 63 9.28 20.02 -7.71
C ALA A 63 9.27 18.66 -8.44
N GLN A 64 10.24 18.44 -9.35
CA GLN A 64 10.41 17.18 -10.08
C GLN A 64 10.61 15.98 -9.14
N PHE A 65 11.45 16.08 -8.11
CA PHE A 65 11.70 15.00 -7.14
C PHE A 65 10.43 14.59 -6.37
N PHE A 66 9.53 15.55 -6.11
CA PHE A 66 8.27 15.29 -5.42
C PHE A 66 7.10 14.94 -6.35
N GLY A 67 7.23 15.17 -7.66
CA GLY A 67 6.18 14.90 -8.65
C GLY A 67 5.08 15.95 -8.66
N VAL A 68 5.45 17.23 -8.50
CA VAL A 68 4.55 18.40 -8.52
C VAL A 68 5.09 19.47 -9.47
N ASP A 69 4.26 20.40 -9.91
CA ASP A 69 4.73 21.58 -10.66
C ASP A 69 5.42 22.61 -9.76
N VAL A 70 6.30 23.43 -10.33
CA VAL A 70 7.07 24.44 -9.57
C VAL A 70 6.15 25.47 -8.91
N ASP A 71 5.11 25.93 -9.61
CA ASP A 71 4.16 26.90 -9.07
C ASP A 71 3.28 26.28 -7.96
N GLU A 72 3.08 24.96 -7.95
CA GLU A 72 2.36 24.29 -6.86
C GLU A 72 3.11 24.36 -5.52
N LEU A 73 4.42 24.66 -5.50
CA LEU A 73 5.16 24.89 -4.26
C LEU A 73 4.55 26.02 -3.39
N TRP A 74 3.81 26.95 -3.99
CA TRP A 74 3.03 28.01 -3.32
C TRP A 74 1.53 27.72 -3.21
N SER A 75 1.05 26.58 -3.70
CA SER A 75 -0.36 26.20 -3.74
C SER A 75 -0.80 25.45 -2.49
N ASP A 76 -2.05 25.63 -2.07
CA ASP A 76 -2.66 24.81 -1.01
C ASP A 76 -2.87 23.34 -1.47
N ARG A 77 -2.80 23.08 -2.78
CA ARG A 77 -2.94 21.73 -3.36
C ARG A 77 -1.87 20.74 -2.89
N ILE A 78 -0.63 21.17 -2.60
CA ILE A 78 0.44 20.25 -2.17
C ILE A 78 0.07 19.45 -0.92
N GLN A 79 -0.68 20.04 0.01
CA GLN A 79 -1.11 19.35 1.22
C GLN A 79 -2.21 18.31 0.94
N ASN A 80 -2.83 18.39 -0.24
CA ASN A 80 -3.88 17.52 -0.74
C ASN A 80 -3.37 16.53 -1.83
N VAL A 81 -2.06 16.48 -2.12
CA VAL A 81 -1.49 15.47 -3.02
C VAL A 81 -1.32 14.14 -2.26
N PRO A 82 -1.87 13.01 -2.75
CA PRO A 82 -1.70 11.71 -2.10
C PRO A 82 -0.24 11.25 -2.21
N ARG A 83 0.50 11.30 -1.09
CA ARG A 83 1.91 10.89 -1.05
C ARG A 83 2.09 9.42 -1.43
N SER A 84 3.16 9.09 -2.17
CA SER A 84 3.56 7.70 -2.41
C SER A 84 3.87 6.92 -1.12
N ASN A 85 4.28 7.61 -0.05
CA ASN A 85 4.51 7.00 1.26
C ASN A 85 3.24 6.81 2.12
N TRP A 86 2.09 7.36 1.73
CA TRP A 86 0.82 7.14 2.43
C TRP A 86 0.14 5.87 1.91
N VAL A 87 -0.06 4.89 2.81
CA VAL A 87 -0.93 3.74 2.57
C VAL A 87 -2.34 4.10 3.05
N LEU A 88 -3.37 3.67 2.31
CA LEU A 88 -4.77 3.79 2.75
C LEU A 88 -5.12 2.72 3.80
N ILE A 89 -4.88 1.45 3.48
CA ILE A 89 -5.05 0.31 4.40
C ILE A 89 -3.67 -0.09 4.93
N LYS A 90 -3.40 0.08 6.24
CA LYS A 90 -2.20 -0.54 6.84
C LYS A 90 -2.43 -2.06 6.88
N TRP A 91 -1.47 -2.85 6.41
CA TRP A 91 -1.56 -4.31 6.39
C TRP A 91 -0.18 -4.93 6.57
N ILE A 92 -0.10 -6.07 7.25
CA ILE A 92 1.12 -6.89 7.29
C ILE A 92 1.37 -7.47 5.88
N GLY A 93 2.63 -7.73 5.53
CA GLY A 93 3.02 -8.26 4.20
C GLY A 93 3.03 -7.23 3.05
N SER A 94 2.42 -6.04 3.23
CA SER A 94 2.20 -5.03 2.18
C SER A 94 3.41 -4.78 1.26
N LYS A 95 3.28 -5.25 0.02
CA LYS A 95 4.33 -5.28 -1.02
C LYS A 95 4.73 -3.93 -1.62
N ARG A 96 4.22 -2.81 -1.09
CA ARG A 96 4.36 -1.44 -1.66
C ARG A 96 5.82 -0.97 -1.90
N ARG A 97 6.83 -1.64 -1.33
CA ARG A 97 8.25 -1.36 -1.62
C ARG A 97 8.76 -2.09 -2.86
N LEU A 98 8.27 -3.32 -3.06
CA LEU A 98 8.69 -4.22 -4.12
C LEU A 98 7.80 -4.09 -5.36
N ALA A 99 6.57 -3.58 -5.20
CA ALA A 99 5.58 -3.50 -6.27
C ALA A 99 6.09 -2.91 -7.60
N PRO A 100 6.88 -1.82 -7.65
CA PRO A 100 7.43 -1.31 -8.91
C PRO A 100 8.43 -2.25 -9.59
N GLU A 101 9.11 -3.12 -8.84
CA GLU A 101 10.05 -4.12 -9.37
C GLU A 101 9.35 -5.43 -9.77
N ILE A 102 8.36 -5.85 -8.98
CA ILE A 102 7.48 -6.99 -9.31
C ILE A 102 6.70 -6.71 -10.60
N LEU A 103 6.15 -5.50 -10.74
CA LEU A 103 5.35 -5.10 -11.91
C LEU A 103 6.15 -5.16 -13.23
N ARG A 104 7.47 -4.97 -13.18
CA ARG A 104 8.35 -5.11 -14.36
C ARG A 104 8.38 -6.53 -14.95
N ARG A 105 7.85 -7.53 -14.25
CA ARG A 105 7.70 -8.92 -14.73
C ARG A 105 6.28 -9.24 -15.24
N PHE A 106 5.36 -8.28 -15.23
CA PHE A 106 4.00 -8.47 -15.75
C PHE A 106 4.00 -8.31 -17.28
N PRO A 107 3.14 -9.05 -18.01
CA PRO A 107 2.94 -8.83 -19.44
C PRO A 107 2.27 -7.46 -19.68
N ARG A 108 2.46 -6.91 -20.89
CA ARG A 108 1.93 -5.58 -21.27
C ARG A 108 0.41 -5.54 -21.48
N GLN A 109 -0.20 -6.70 -21.72
CA GLN A 109 -1.64 -6.86 -21.91
C GLN A 109 -2.14 -8.01 -21.03
N ILE A 110 -3.27 -7.81 -20.34
CA ILE A 110 -3.86 -8.78 -19.41
C ILE A 110 -5.39 -8.82 -19.61
N LYS A 111 -5.93 -10.00 -19.93
CA LYS A 111 -7.39 -10.22 -20.09
C LYS A 111 -8.11 -10.24 -18.76
N THR A 112 -7.57 -10.97 -17.77
CA THR A 112 -8.03 -10.87 -16.38
C THR A 112 -6.84 -10.79 -15.46
N TYR A 113 -6.71 -9.68 -14.73
CA TYR A 113 -5.78 -9.59 -13.62
C TYR A 113 -6.43 -10.17 -12.37
N TRP A 114 -5.78 -11.15 -11.74
CA TRP A 114 -6.23 -11.77 -10.50
C TRP A 114 -5.28 -11.42 -9.33
N GLU A 115 -5.84 -10.96 -8.22
CA GLU A 115 -5.10 -10.76 -6.95
C GLU A 115 -5.92 -11.40 -5.81
N PRO A 116 -5.81 -12.73 -5.58
CA PRO A 116 -6.65 -13.46 -4.64
C PRO A 116 -6.20 -13.39 -3.17
N PHE A 117 -5.13 -12.63 -2.89
CA PHE A 117 -4.62 -12.31 -1.55
C PHE A 117 -4.44 -10.79 -1.42
N LEU A 118 -5.51 -10.04 -1.66
CA LEU A 118 -5.46 -8.59 -1.93
C LEU A 118 -4.81 -7.77 -0.81
N GLY A 119 -5.16 -8.02 0.46
CA GLY A 119 -4.68 -7.25 1.60
C GLY A 119 -4.73 -5.72 1.39
N SER A 120 -3.56 -5.08 1.42
CA SER A 120 -3.40 -3.63 1.20
C SER A 120 -3.58 -3.13 -0.24
N GLY A 121 -3.81 -4.00 -1.23
CA GLY A 121 -3.94 -3.65 -2.65
C GLY A 121 -2.68 -3.01 -3.22
N ALA A 122 -1.50 -3.48 -2.79
CA ALA A 122 -0.23 -2.86 -3.13
C ALA A 122 0.14 -3.06 -4.61
N MET A 123 -0.09 -4.25 -5.16
CA MET A 123 0.13 -4.50 -6.59
C MET A 123 -0.96 -3.86 -7.43
N LEU A 124 -2.23 -4.01 -7.04
CA LEU A 124 -3.34 -3.28 -7.66
C LEU A 124 -3.08 -1.77 -7.79
N LYS A 125 -2.53 -1.10 -6.76
CA LYS A 125 -2.24 0.34 -6.83
C LYS A 125 -1.21 0.69 -7.89
N GLU A 126 -0.16 -0.12 -8.00
CA GLU A 126 0.94 0.08 -8.95
C GLU A 126 0.47 -0.22 -10.38
N LEU A 127 -0.25 -1.33 -10.57
CA LEU A 127 -0.88 -1.72 -11.85
C LEU A 127 -1.84 -0.65 -12.36
N LEU A 128 -2.72 -0.11 -11.50
CA LEU A 128 -3.64 0.99 -11.83
C LEU A 128 -2.94 2.33 -12.15
N ALA A 129 -1.65 2.46 -11.83
CA ALA A 129 -0.82 3.63 -12.13
C ALA A 129 0.14 3.41 -13.32
N SER A 130 0.14 2.22 -13.90
CA SER A 130 1.06 1.80 -14.97
C SER A 130 0.49 1.98 -16.38
N ASP A 131 1.33 1.69 -17.38
CA ASP A 131 1.04 1.60 -18.81
C ASP A 131 0.59 0.20 -19.26
N ILE A 132 0.34 -0.75 -18.33
CA ILE A 132 -0.15 -2.10 -18.65
C ILE A 132 -1.66 -2.06 -18.94
N GLU A 133 -2.05 -2.61 -20.09
CA GLU A 133 -3.45 -2.72 -20.50
C GLU A 133 -4.12 -3.91 -19.79
N VAL A 134 -5.25 -3.65 -19.13
CA VAL A 134 -5.99 -4.67 -18.37
C VAL A 134 -7.48 -4.56 -18.69
N GLU A 135 -8.09 -5.59 -19.31
CA GLU A 135 -9.53 -5.57 -19.60
C GLU A 135 -10.35 -5.59 -18.29
N ARG A 136 -10.00 -6.52 -17.39
CA ARG A 136 -10.82 -6.91 -16.23
C ARG A 136 -9.94 -7.19 -15.01
N ILE A 137 -10.34 -6.67 -13.86
CA ILE A 137 -9.62 -6.78 -12.59
C ILE A 137 -10.49 -7.55 -11.60
N ARG A 138 -9.94 -8.62 -11.02
CA ARG A 138 -10.63 -9.54 -10.12
C ARG A 138 -9.79 -9.77 -8.87
N CYS A 139 -10.13 -9.04 -7.81
CA CYS A 139 -9.42 -9.11 -6.55
C CYS A 139 -10.29 -9.82 -5.50
N SER A 140 -9.66 -10.64 -4.67
CA SER A 140 -10.33 -11.29 -3.55
C SER A 140 -9.42 -11.41 -2.34
N ASP A 141 -10.04 -11.66 -1.19
CA ASP A 141 -9.35 -12.07 0.02
C ASP A 141 -10.34 -12.83 0.91
N ALA A 142 -9.84 -13.55 1.91
CA ALA A 142 -10.69 -14.24 2.89
C ALA A 142 -11.21 -13.32 4.01
N CYS A 143 -10.62 -12.12 4.19
CA CYS A 143 -11.15 -11.13 5.12
C CYS A 143 -12.39 -10.43 4.54
N GLU A 144 -13.58 -10.84 4.97
CA GLU A 144 -14.83 -10.19 4.59
C GLU A 144 -14.85 -8.68 4.93
N PRO A 145 -14.50 -8.23 6.17
CA PRO A 145 -14.40 -6.81 6.48
C PRO A 145 -13.43 -6.01 5.59
N LEU A 146 -12.30 -6.60 5.16
CA LEU A 146 -11.37 -5.95 4.22
C LEU A 146 -12.03 -5.74 2.86
N ILE A 147 -12.72 -6.74 2.33
CA ILE A 147 -13.43 -6.63 1.05
C ILE A 147 -14.61 -5.65 1.15
N GLY A 148 -15.25 -5.56 2.32
CA GLY A 148 -16.18 -4.49 2.64
C GLY A 148 -15.54 -3.10 2.51
N ILE A 149 -14.33 -2.90 3.03
CA ILE A 149 -13.56 -1.65 2.86
C ILE A 149 -13.30 -1.38 1.38
N TRP A 150 -12.86 -2.37 0.59
CA TRP A 150 -12.58 -2.19 -0.84
C TRP A 150 -13.83 -1.85 -1.66
N ASN A 151 -14.97 -2.47 -1.37
CA ASN A 151 -16.24 -2.11 -2.02
C ASN A 151 -16.71 -0.71 -1.60
N LEU A 152 -16.53 -0.29 -0.34
CA LEU A 152 -16.77 1.11 0.06
C LEU A 152 -15.84 2.10 -0.67
N ILE A 153 -14.54 1.79 -0.82
CA ILE A 153 -13.59 2.62 -1.58
C ILE A 153 -14.04 2.78 -3.05
N LYS A 154 -14.53 1.69 -3.65
CA LYS A 154 -15.02 1.66 -5.03
C LYS A 154 -16.32 2.45 -5.19
N ASP A 155 -17.35 2.14 -4.39
CA ASP A 155 -18.73 2.55 -4.66
C ASP A 155 -19.24 3.70 -3.77
N ASN A 156 -18.81 3.80 -2.51
CA ASN A 156 -19.22 4.89 -1.60
C ASN A 156 -18.10 5.38 -0.66
N PRO A 157 -17.03 6.01 -1.19
CA PRO A 157 -15.89 6.45 -0.37
C PRO A 157 -16.26 7.55 0.64
N ARG A 158 -17.41 8.23 0.48
CA ARG A 158 -17.90 9.24 1.44
C ARG A 158 -18.33 8.62 2.77
N GLN A 159 -19.06 7.51 2.75
CA GLN A 159 -19.46 6.80 3.97
C GLN A 159 -18.24 6.39 4.82
N LEU A 160 -17.20 5.87 4.17
CA LEU A 160 -15.94 5.49 4.83
C LEU A 160 -15.16 6.70 5.36
N SER A 161 -15.11 7.79 4.59
CA SER A 161 -14.54 9.09 4.97
C SER A 161 -15.23 9.70 6.20
N GLU A 162 -16.56 9.74 6.19
CA GLU A 162 -17.38 10.37 7.24
C GLU A 162 -17.36 9.56 8.54
N ALA A 163 -17.49 8.23 8.44
CA ALA A 163 -17.35 7.34 9.60
C ALA A 163 -15.95 7.44 10.22
N TYR A 164 -14.89 7.40 9.39
CA TYR A 164 -13.52 7.57 9.88
C TYR A 164 -13.30 8.94 10.52
N ARG A 165 -13.79 10.03 9.91
CA ARG A 165 -13.67 11.40 10.44
C ARG A 165 -14.34 11.53 11.82
N ARG A 166 -15.52 10.93 12.00
CA ARG A 166 -16.24 10.89 13.27
C ARG A 166 -15.43 10.12 14.34
N LEU A 167 -15.10 8.85 14.08
CA LEU A 167 -14.37 8.00 15.03
C LEU A 167 -12.99 8.55 15.37
N TRP A 168 -12.30 9.18 14.40
CA TRP A 168 -11.03 9.86 14.62
C TRP A 168 -11.18 11.06 15.55
N SER A 169 -12.25 11.85 15.42
CA SER A 169 -12.54 12.97 16.32
C SER A 169 -12.89 12.50 17.72
N GLU A 170 -13.71 11.45 17.85
CA GLU A 170 -14.04 10.82 19.13
C GLU A 170 -12.76 10.32 19.83
N LEU A 171 -11.85 9.68 19.09
CA LEU A 171 -10.54 9.23 19.58
C LEU A 171 -9.67 10.37 20.14
N GLN A 172 -9.74 11.59 19.59
CA GLN A 172 -8.99 12.75 20.14
C GLN A 172 -9.54 13.20 21.50
N SER A 173 -10.79 12.88 21.83
CA SER A 173 -11.45 13.26 23.09
C SER A 173 -11.54 12.14 24.14
N GLY A 174 -11.52 10.87 23.72
CA GLY A 174 -11.74 9.72 24.60
C GLY A 174 -10.60 8.68 24.62
N GLU A 175 -9.50 8.94 23.90
CA GLU A 175 -8.30 8.10 23.85
C GLU A 175 -8.61 6.59 23.68
N GLN A 176 -7.91 5.73 24.43
CA GLN A 176 -8.00 4.27 24.31
C GLN A 176 -9.41 3.70 24.56
N ARG A 177 -10.30 4.43 25.27
CA ARG A 177 -11.68 3.99 25.50
C ARG A 177 -12.43 3.84 24.17
N VAL A 178 -12.35 4.86 23.31
CA VAL A 178 -13.05 4.86 22.01
C VAL A 178 -12.54 3.73 21.12
N TYR A 179 -11.23 3.45 21.12
CA TYR A 179 -10.68 2.30 20.39
C TYR A 179 -11.29 0.97 20.86
N ASN A 180 -11.41 0.77 22.17
CA ASN A 180 -12.01 -0.46 22.72
C ASN A 180 -13.50 -0.55 22.36
N GLU A 181 -14.28 0.52 22.52
CA GLU A 181 -15.71 0.54 22.18
C GLU A 181 -15.98 0.27 20.69
N VAL A 182 -15.12 0.79 19.79
CA VAL A 182 -15.19 0.49 18.35
C VAL A 182 -14.75 -0.94 18.04
N ARG A 183 -13.69 -1.45 18.70
CA ARG A 183 -13.22 -2.83 18.55
C ARG A 183 -14.29 -3.83 18.98
N ASP A 184 -14.95 -3.56 20.09
CA ASP A 184 -15.91 -4.48 20.68
C ASP A 184 -17.21 -4.48 19.86
N ARG A 185 -17.65 -3.32 19.34
CA ARG A 185 -18.69 -3.23 18.30
C ARG A 185 -18.31 -3.99 17.02
N PHE A 186 -17.09 -3.80 16.50
CA PHE A 186 -16.61 -4.53 15.32
C PHE A 186 -16.64 -6.06 15.54
N ASN A 187 -16.31 -6.52 16.74
CA ASN A 187 -16.36 -7.94 17.12
C ASN A 187 -17.78 -8.52 17.24
N ASP A 188 -18.82 -7.70 17.14
CA ASP A 188 -20.22 -8.12 17.23
C ASP A 188 -20.99 -7.91 15.90
N ILE A 189 -20.62 -6.92 15.06
CA ILE A 189 -21.29 -6.63 13.78
C ILE A 189 -20.40 -6.63 12.52
N ALA A 190 -19.08 -6.86 12.65
CA ALA A 190 -18.11 -6.94 11.55
C ALA A 190 -18.03 -5.72 10.60
N ASP A 191 -18.49 -4.54 11.04
CA ASP A 191 -18.62 -3.36 10.17
C ASP A 191 -17.29 -2.91 9.51
N PRO A 192 -17.26 -2.71 8.17
CA PRO A 192 -16.06 -2.29 7.46
C PRO A 192 -15.53 -0.88 7.81
N CYS A 193 -16.37 0.06 8.24
CA CYS A 193 -15.93 1.39 8.62
C CYS A 193 -15.21 1.37 9.97
N ASP A 194 -15.74 0.60 10.93
CA ASP A 194 -15.09 0.31 12.21
C ASP A 194 -13.77 -0.45 11.97
N PHE A 195 -13.75 -1.47 11.12
CA PHE A 195 -12.52 -2.19 10.76
C PHE A 195 -11.48 -1.26 10.16
N PHE A 196 -11.88 -0.37 9.24
CA PHE A 196 -10.96 0.61 8.66
C PHE A 196 -10.36 1.54 9.73
N PHE A 197 -11.18 2.08 10.65
CA PHE A 197 -10.68 2.88 11.76
C PHE A 197 -9.68 2.11 12.65
N LEU A 198 -9.99 0.85 12.99
CA LEU A 198 -9.09 -0.01 13.76
C LEU A 198 -7.76 -0.22 13.01
N LEU A 199 -7.78 -0.55 11.71
CA LEU A 199 -6.57 -0.70 10.90
C LEU A 199 -5.71 0.57 10.81
N ARG A 200 -6.30 1.77 10.97
CA ARG A 200 -5.52 3.02 11.03
C ARG A 200 -4.83 3.22 12.38
N THR A 201 -5.39 2.72 13.47
CA THR A 201 -5.07 3.09 14.87
C THR A 201 -4.53 1.93 15.72
N CYS A 202 -4.62 0.69 15.25
CA CYS A 202 -4.05 -0.49 15.89
C CYS A 202 -2.52 -0.53 15.78
N ARG A 203 -1.88 -1.28 16.67
CA ARG A 203 -0.42 -1.41 16.68
C ARG A 203 0.11 -2.00 15.36
N VAL A 204 0.99 -1.25 14.68
CA VAL A 204 1.66 -1.60 13.40
C VAL A 204 0.73 -1.81 12.19
N GLY A 205 -0.60 -1.67 12.32
CA GLY A 205 -1.53 -2.21 11.31
C GLY A 205 -1.58 -3.73 11.32
N ALA A 206 -1.35 -4.35 12.48
CA ALA A 206 -1.50 -5.80 12.66
C ALA A 206 -2.97 -6.20 12.64
N VAL A 207 -3.22 -7.41 12.14
CA VAL A 207 -4.55 -8.01 11.99
C VAL A 207 -4.50 -9.38 12.65
N GLU A 208 -4.70 -9.38 13.97
CA GLU A 208 -4.70 -10.59 14.79
C GLU A 208 -6.12 -10.86 15.29
N PHE A 209 -6.61 -12.08 15.03
CA PHE A 209 -7.89 -12.58 15.51
C PHE A 209 -7.66 -13.72 16.51
N SER A 210 -8.60 -13.91 17.43
CA SER A 210 -8.65 -15.06 18.33
C SER A 210 -9.19 -16.30 17.61
N GLN A 211 -9.05 -17.48 18.23
CA GLN A 211 -9.70 -18.72 17.76
C GLN A 211 -11.25 -18.62 17.70
N GLN A 212 -11.83 -17.59 18.32
CA GLN A 212 -13.28 -17.30 18.29
C GLN A 212 -13.65 -16.27 17.21
N GLY A 213 -12.73 -15.94 16.29
CA GLY A 213 -12.97 -14.97 15.21
C GLY A 213 -13.04 -13.50 15.67
N LYS A 214 -12.71 -13.18 16.93
CA LYS A 214 -12.71 -11.79 17.43
C LYS A 214 -11.34 -11.12 17.25
N PHE A 215 -11.32 -9.92 16.71
CA PHE A 215 -10.13 -9.09 16.55
C PHE A 215 -9.60 -8.63 17.90
N ILE A 216 -8.32 -8.90 18.15
CA ILE A 216 -7.66 -8.73 19.47
C ILE A 216 -6.50 -7.72 19.44
N THR A 217 -6.14 -7.18 18.29
CA THR A 217 -4.98 -6.27 18.19
C THR A 217 -5.19 -5.01 19.06
N PRO A 218 -4.24 -4.66 19.95
CA PRO A 218 -4.38 -3.53 20.85
C PRO A 218 -4.18 -2.17 20.15
N TYR A 219 -4.72 -1.13 20.77
CA TYR A 219 -4.50 0.26 20.40
C TYR A 219 -3.01 0.61 20.40
N HIS A 220 -2.57 1.42 19.43
CA HIS A 220 -1.22 1.97 19.47
C HIS A 220 -1.18 3.25 20.29
N LEU A 221 -0.77 3.15 21.56
CA LEU A 221 -0.40 4.31 22.37
C LEU A 221 0.56 5.21 21.56
N GLY A 222 0.14 6.45 21.30
CA GLY A 222 0.90 7.44 20.53
C GLY A 222 0.67 7.51 19.01
N GLU A 223 0.01 6.54 18.34
CA GLU A 223 -0.41 6.72 16.94
C GLU A 223 -1.90 7.08 16.85
N LEU A 224 -2.18 8.38 16.75
CA LEU A 224 -3.51 8.96 16.51
C LEU A 224 -4.06 8.67 15.09
N GLY A 225 -3.67 7.57 14.45
CA GLY A 225 -3.99 7.26 13.06
C GLY A 225 -3.42 8.28 12.06
N LEU A 226 -4.19 8.60 11.02
CA LEU A 226 -3.89 9.64 10.03
C LEU A 226 -5.02 10.67 10.02
N GLU A 227 -4.69 11.96 10.01
CA GLU A 227 -5.66 13.05 10.01
C GLU A 227 -6.67 12.91 8.85
N PRO A 228 -7.99 13.03 9.09
CA PRO A 228 -9.03 12.68 8.11
C PRO A 228 -8.87 13.30 6.73
N LYS A 229 -8.43 14.57 6.62
CA LYS A 229 -8.20 15.24 5.33
C LYS A 229 -7.22 14.49 4.41
N PHE A 230 -6.26 13.75 4.97
CA PHE A 230 -5.32 12.94 4.18
C PHE A 230 -5.89 11.56 3.83
N VAL A 231 -6.83 11.04 4.62
CA VAL A 231 -7.63 9.87 4.27
C VAL A 231 -8.59 10.20 3.13
N ASP A 232 -9.26 11.34 3.18
CA ASP A 232 -10.17 11.84 2.14
C ASP A 232 -9.44 11.94 0.78
N VAL A 233 -8.22 12.48 0.78
CA VAL A 233 -7.31 12.55 -0.38
C VAL A 233 -6.95 11.16 -0.93
N LEU A 234 -6.67 10.18 -0.06
CA LEU A 234 -6.36 8.80 -0.47
C LEU A 234 -7.58 8.07 -1.03
N LEU A 235 -8.75 8.26 -0.43
CA LEU A 235 -10.02 7.69 -0.89
C LEU A 235 -10.41 8.25 -2.26
N ALA A 236 -10.25 9.56 -2.46
CA ALA A 236 -10.50 10.21 -3.76
C ALA A 236 -9.55 9.69 -4.86
N ASP A 237 -8.25 9.52 -4.56
CA ASP A 237 -7.29 8.96 -5.53
C ASP A 237 -7.62 7.51 -5.91
N TRP A 238 -7.97 6.67 -4.93
CA TRP A 238 -8.36 5.28 -5.18
C TRP A 238 -9.67 5.18 -5.97
N HIS A 239 -10.73 5.87 -5.54
CA HIS A 239 -12.01 5.89 -6.25
C HIS A 239 -11.82 6.36 -7.70
N ARG A 240 -11.01 7.41 -7.93
CA ARG A 240 -10.66 7.91 -9.27
C ARG A 240 -9.90 6.88 -10.12
N LYS A 241 -9.01 6.08 -9.55
CA LYS A 241 -8.27 5.00 -10.27
C LYS A 241 -9.18 3.82 -10.65
N LEU A 242 -10.16 3.51 -9.81
CA LEU A 242 -11.08 2.38 -9.97
C LEU A 242 -12.27 2.71 -10.89
N LYS A 243 -12.77 3.95 -10.83
CA LYS A 243 -13.95 4.40 -11.57
C LYS A 243 -13.79 4.24 -13.08
N GLY A 244 -14.75 3.54 -13.71
CA GLY A 244 -14.78 3.30 -15.15
C GLY A 244 -13.99 2.08 -15.63
N ARG A 245 -13.30 1.36 -14.74
CA ARG A 245 -12.69 0.04 -15.02
C ARG A 245 -13.60 -1.09 -14.53
N ASP A 246 -13.56 -2.25 -15.18
CA ASP A 246 -14.21 -3.47 -14.67
C ASP A 246 -13.39 -4.05 -13.51
N VAL A 247 -13.61 -3.52 -12.30
CA VAL A 247 -13.01 -3.99 -11.04
C VAL A 247 -14.08 -4.64 -10.16
N VAL A 248 -13.83 -5.86 -9.70
CA VAL A 248 -14.67 -6.57 -8.74
C VAL A 248 -13.83 -7.01 -7.54
N PHE A 249 -14.33 -6.72 -6.33
CA PHE A 249 -13.77 -7.18 -5.06
C PHE A 249 -14.72 -8.21 -4.42
N THR A 250 -14.23 -9.42 -4.14
CA THR A 250 -15.06 -10.52 -3.60
C THR A 250 -14.46 -11.15 -2.35
N VAL A 251 -15.33 -11.49 -1.39
CA VAL A 251 -14.97 -12.37 -0.26
C VAL A 251 -14.81 -13.76 -0.84
N ARG A 252 -13.59 -14.26 -0.93
CA ARG A 252 -13.33 -15.49 -1.68
C ARG A 252 -11.99 -16.13 -1.35
N ASP A 253 -12.04 -17.44 -1.12
CA ASP A 253 -10.84 -18.26 -1.01
C ASP A 253 -10.19 -18.54 -2.38
N TYR A 254 -8.87 -18.53 -2.41
CA TYR A 254 -8.05 -18.65 -3.61
C TYR A 254 -8.34 -19.93 -4.42
N ARG A 255 -8.68 -21.06 -3.76
CA ARG A 255 -8.91 -22.38 -4.39
C ARG A 255 -9.97 -22.32 -5.49
N SER A 256 -10.92 -21.39 -5.34
CA SER A 256 -12.07 -21.20 -6.21
C SER A 256 -11.79 -20.32 -7.44
N VAL A 257 -10.60 -19.71 -7.56
CA VAL A 257 -10.18 -18.95 -8.74
C VAL A 257 -9.78 -19.92 -9.86
N PHE A 258 -10.33 -19.68 -11.06
CA PHE A 258 -10.12 -20.48 -12.26
C PHE A 258 -9.71 -19.55 -13.42
N SER A 259 -8.43 -19.56 -13.75
CA SER A 259 -7.85 -18.69 -14.77
C SER A 259 -7.90 -19.27 -16.20
N ARG A 260 -7.72 -18.39 -17.18
CA ARG A 260 -7.65 -18.70 -18.63
C ARG A 260 -6.34 -18.23 -19.25
N HIS A 261 -6.08 -18.59 -20.50
CA HIS A 261 -4.94 -18.06 -21.26
C HIS A 261 -5.14 -16.56 -21.53
N GLY A 262 -4.07 -15.77 -21.41
CA GLY A 262 -4.13 -14.30 -21.42
C GLY A 262 -4.54 -13.66 -20.08
N ASP A 263 -4.91 -14.43 -19.06
CA ASP A 263 -4.97 -13.92 -17.69
C ASP A 263 -3.56 -13.81 -17.08
N PHE A 264 -3.41 -12.95 -16.06
CA PHE A 264 -2.21 -12.88 -15.23
C PHE A 264 -2.58 -12.76 -13.75
N MET A 265 -1.82 -13.39 -12.85
CA MET A 265 -2.08 -13.34 -11.41
C MET A 265 -0.92 -12.77 -10.61
N TYR A 266 -1.23 -12.01 -9.57
CA TYR A 266 -0.31 -11.76 -8.47
C TYR A 266 -0.70 -12.57 -7.24
N LEU A 267 0.27 -13.26 -6.63
CA LEU A 267 0.06 -14.16 -5.51
C LEU A 267 0.98 -13.75 -4.34
N ASP A 268 0.37 -13.41 -3.21
CA ASP A 268 1.03 -13.10 -1.93
C ASP A 268 0.37 -13.91 -0.79
N PRO A 269 0.46 -15.26 -0.82
CA PRO A 269 -0.20 -16.12 0.15
C PRO A 269 0.40 -15.94 1.56
N PRO A 270 -0.32 -16.28 2.64
CA PRO A 270 0.22 -16.31 3.99
C PRO A 270 1.51 -17.15 4.08
N TYR A 271 2.61 -16.52 4.50
CA TYR A 271 3.92 -17.18 4.60
C TYR A 271 3.96 -18.19 5.76
N ARG A 272 4.74 -19.28 5.62
CA ARG A 272 5.00 -20.23 6.72
C ARG A 272 5.61 -19.47 7.91
N SER A 273 4.98 -19.57 9.08
CA SER A 273 5.48 -18.98 10.33
C SER A 273 4.89 -19.67 11.55
N ASP A 274 5.63 -19.70 12.65
CA ASP A 274 5.25 -20.30 13.94
C ASP A 274 4.09 -19.56 14.67
N ARG A 275 3.34 -18.71 13.96
CA ARG A 275 2.31 -17.82 14.52
C ARG A 275 1.00 -17.95 13.77
N GLU A 276 0.27 -19.01 14.10
CA GLU A 276 -1.06 -19.41 13.59
C GLU A 276 -2.22 -18.40 13.85
N ARG A 277 -1.91 -17.15 14.24
CA ARG A 277 -2.90 -16.13 14.69
C ARG A 277 -3.30 -15.14 13.60
N LEU A 278 -3.06 -15.49 12.33
CA LEU A 278 -3.56 -14.77 11.18
C LEU A 278 -5.02 -15.18 10.87
N TYR A 279 -5.71 -14.33 10.14
CA TYR A 279 -7.12 -14.43 9.77
C TYR A 279 -7.45 -15.53 8.73
N TYR A 280 -6.59 -16.53 8.61
CA TYR A 280 -6.67 -17.65 7.65
C TYR A 280 -6.74 -19.01 8.36
N GLY A 281 -6.49 -19.04 9.68
CA GLY A 281 -6.13 -20.27 10.36
C GLY A 281 -4.84 -20.87 9.79
N PRO A 282 -4.67 -22.20 9.80
CA PRO A 282 -3.55 -22.85 9.13
C PRO A 282 -3.68 -22.74 7.60
N PHE A 283 -2.63 -22.25 6.93
CA PHE A 283 -2.57 -22.20 5.47
C PHE A 283 -1.77 -23.39 4.93
N ASP A 284 -2.42 -24.22 4.12
CA ASP A 284 -1.78 -25.36 3.45
C ASP A 284 -1.09 -24.90 2.15
N HIS A 285 0.24 -24.84 2.17
CA HIS A 285 1.04 -24.49 0.99
C HIS A 285 1.05 -25.61 -0.06
N ASP A 286 0.93 -26.87 0.34
CA ASP A 286 1.04 -28.01 -0.56
C ASP A 286 -0.26 -28.14 -1.38
N GLU A 287 -1.41 -27.88 -0.76
CA GLU A 287 -2.69 -27.65 -1.44
C GLU A 287 -2.63 -26.41 -2.34
N PHE A 288 -2.04 -25.29 -1.87
CA PHE A 288 -1.88 -24.08 -2.67
C PHE A 288 -1.07 -24.33 -3.94
N PHE A 289 0.06 -25.06 -3.88
CA PHE A 289 0.80 -25.45 -5.07
C PHE A 289 0.04 -26.48 -5.92
N GLY A 290 -0.73 -27.38 -5.30
CA GLY A 290 -1.64 -28.29 -5.99
C GLY A 290 -2.77 -27.59 -6.74
N TRP A 291 -3.20 -26.41 -6.29
CA TRP A 291 -4.10 -25.50 -6.99
C TRP A 291 -3.36 -24.72 -8.08
N LEU A 292 -2.19 -24.13 -7.79
CA LEU A 292 -1.43 -23.29 -8.71
C LEU A 292 -0.99 -24.07 -9.97
N LYS A 293 -0.62 -25.35 -9.82
CA LYS A 293 -0.33 -26.27 -10.92
C LYS A 293 -1.48 -26.42 -11.93
N LYS A 294 -2.73 -26.18 -11.53
CA LYS A 294 -3.93 -26.32 -12.38
C LYS A 294 -4.28 -25.03 -13.14
N GLN A 295 -3.60 -23.92 -12.87
CA GLN A 295 -3.91 -22.60 -13.40
C GLN A 295 -3.31 -22.37 -14.80
N ARG A 296 -4.03 -21.59 -15.64
CA ARG A 296 -3.67 -21.33 -17.06
C ARG A 296 -3.17 -19.91 -17.32
N ALA A 297 -3.33 -18.99 -16.37
CA ALA A 297 -2.71 -17.66 -16.39
C ALA A 297 -1.18 -17.73 -16.36
N GLY A 298 -0.53 -16.62 -16.74
CA GLY A 298 0.78 -16.29 -16.16
C GLY A 298 0.64 -15.89 -14.70
N TRP A 299 1.70 -15.95 -13.91
CA TRP A 299 1.65 -15.50 -12.53
C TRP A 299 2.99 -15.05 -11.98
N ALA A 300 2.92 -14.15 -10.99
CA ALA A 300 4.03 -13.74 -10.15
C ALA A 300 3.68 -14.06 -8.68
N LEU A 301 4.48 -14.92 -8.05
CA LEU A 301 4.33 -15.39 -6.67
C LEU A 301 5.45 -14.81 -5.81
N SER A 302 5.10 -14.06 -4.77
CA SER A 302 6.05 -13.64 -3.74
C SER A 302 6.02 -14.56 -2.53
N LEU A 303 7.20 -14.84 -1.98
CA LEU A 303 7.41 -15.56 -0.72
C LEU A 303 8.54 -14.87 0.07
N ASN A 304 8.66 -15.17 1.37
CA ASN A 304 9.83 -14.79 2.17
C ASN A 304 11.15 -15.25 1.50
N GLY A 305 12.28 -14.65 1.86
CA GLY A 305 13.58 -15.00 1.29
C GLY A 305 14.03 -16.46 1.53
N PRO A 306 15.11 -16.90 0.86
CA PRO A 306 15.43 -18.32 0.67
C PRO A 306 15.55 -19.14 1.96
N ALA A 307 16.10 -18.53 3.01
CA ALA A 307 16.31 -19.15 4.32
C ALA A 307 15.01 -19.47 5.10
N GLU A 308 13.85 -18.96 4.64
CA GLU A 308 12.53 -19.23 5.21
C GLU A 308 11.63 -20.02 4.24
N ILE A 309 12.12 -20.31 3.02
CA ILE A 309 11.48 -21.26 2.08
C ILE A 309 12.11 -22.65 2.21
N GLY A 310 13.43 -22.75 2.04
CA GLY A 310 14.05 -24.05 1.72
C GLY A 310 13.51 -24.61 0.39
N ASP A 311 13.31 -25.92 0.34
CA ASP A 311 13.05 -26.65 -0.92
C ASP A 311 11.57 -26.94 -1.21
N PHE A 312 10.61 -26.35 -0.48
CA PHE A 312 9.18 -26.71 -0.64
C PHE A 312 8.51 -26.15 -1.90
N VAL A 313 9.11 -25.17 -2.59
CA VAL A 313 8.51 -24.57 -3.79
C VAL A 313 8.80 -25.48 -5.00
N PRO A 314 7.79 -26.09 -5.62
CA PRO A 314 8.02 -26.96 -6.77
C PRO A 314 8.46 -26.16 -7.99
N GLU A 315 9.27 -26.79 -8.86
CA GLU A 315 9.74 -26.24 -10.13
C GLU A 315 8.59 -26.16 -11.15
N ILE A 316 7.76 -25.13 -11.01
CA ILE A 316 6.59 -24.83 -11.86
C ILE A 316 6.59 -23.38 -12.35
N TYR A 317 7.72 -22.69 -12.21
CA TYR A 317 8.01 -21.32 -12.62
C TYR A 317 9.07 -21.31 -13.72
N ASP A 318 9.13 -20.24 -14.50
CA ASP A 318 10.13 -20.06 -15.56
C ASP A 318 11.34 -19.25 -15.05
N GLU A 319 11.10 -18.27 -14.16
CA GLU A 319 12.14 -17.40 -13.59
C GLU A 319 12.01 -17.28 -12.06
N ARG A 320 13.15 -17.02 -11.39
CA ARG A 320 13.25 -16.68 -9.97
C ARG A 320 14.12 -15.45 -9.77
N PHE A 321 13.64 -14.49 -8.98
CA PHE A 321 14.34 -13.26 -8.61
C PHE A 321 14.42 -13.12 -7.09
N GLU A 322 15.52 -12.57 -6.59
CA GLU A 322 15.70 -12.24 -5.17
C GLU A 322 15.68 -10.72 -4.98
N LEU A 323 14.64 -10.21 -4.31
CA LEU A 323 14.36 -8.76 -4.22
C LEU A 323 14.68 -8.20 -2.82
N PRO A 324 15.44 -7.10 -2.69
CA PRO A 324 15.80 -6.54 -1.39
C PRO A 324 14.63 -5.78 -0.72
N ASN A 325 13.95 -6.42 0.25
CA ASN A 325 12.80 -5.85 0.99
C ASN A 325 13.23 -4.95 2.18
N GLY A 326 14.49 -5.08 2.60
CA GLY A 326 15.11 -4.29 3.68
C GLY A 326 14.79 -4.85 5.07
N THR A 327 14.49 -4.00 6.05
CA THR A 327 14.15 -4.44 7.42
C THR A 327 12.65 -4.38 7.69
N SER A 328 12.04 -5.50 8.11
CA SER A 328 10.61 -5.54 8.45
C SER A 328 10.29 -4.69 9.69
N ALA A 329 9.04 -4.25 9.81
CA ALA A 329 8.57 -3.52 10.99
C ALA A 329 8.49 -4.46 12.22
N VAL A 330 8.02 -5.69 12.02
CA VAL A 330 7.81 -6.68 13.09
C VAL A 330 9.13 -7.09 13.75
N ARG A 331 10.18 -7.41 12.97
CA ARG A 331 11.49 -7.81 13.56
C ARG A 331 12.21 -6.63 14.23
N ARG A 332 12.04 -5.39 13.76
CA ARG A 332 12.57 -4.20 14.46
C ARG A 332 11.94 -3.98 15.83
N LEU A 333 10.65 -4.29 15.99
CA LEU A 333 9.96 -4.22 17.28
C LEU A 333 10.36 -5.32 18.28
N SER A 334 11.11 -6.36 17.85
CA SER A 334 11.62 -7.42 18.73
C SER A 334 13.09 -7.26 19.13
N GLY A 335 13.72 -6.11 18.81
CA GLY A 335 15.07 -5.75 19.28
C GLY A 335 16.23 -6.56 18.70
N ARG A 336 15.96 -7.57 17.86
CA ARG A 336 17.01 -8.40 17.22
C ARG A 336 17.68 -7.62 16.09
N GLN A 337 19.02 -7.65 16.04
CA GLN A 337 19.76 -7.24 14.85
C GLN A 337 19.27 -8.06 13.66
N THR A 338 18.90 -7.39 12.56
CA THR A 338 18.26 -8.03 11.41
C THR A 338 19.20 -7.99 10.21
N PRO A 339 19.56 -9.14 9.60
CA PRO A 339 20.06 -9.12 8.23
C PRO A 339 18.98 -8.54 7.31
N SER A 340 19.39 -8.10 6.11
CA SER A 340 18.45 -7.67 5.07
C SER A 340 17.49 -8.80 4.72
N ILE A 341 16.18 -8.54 4.81
CA ILE A 341 15.17 -9.48 4.33
C ILE A 341 15.13 -9.37 2.81
N THR A 342 15.47 -10.46 2.15
CA THR A 342 15.14 -10.71 0.74
C THR A 342 13.71 -11.24 0.63
N GLU A 343 13.05 -10.94 -0.47
CA GLU A 343 11.79 -11.54 -0.90
C GLU A 343 12.11 -12.38 -2.14
N SER A 344 11.72 -13.65 -2.17
CA SER A 344 11.87 -14.48 -3.36
C SER A 344 10.63 -14.32 -4.24
N LEU A 345 10.82 -13.84 -5.47
CA LEU A 345 9.77 -13.71 -6.48
C LEU A 345 9.94 -14.81 -7.53
N PHE A 346 8.93 -15.66 -7.66
CA PHE A 346 8.83 -16.69 -8.69
C PHE A 346 7.87 -16.23 -9.77
N VAL A 347 8.25 -16.36 -11.04
CA VAL A 347 7.45 -15.90 -12.18
C VAL A 347 7.24 -17.05 -13.15
N ARG A 348 5.99 -17.24 -13.57
CA ARG A 348 5.64 -18.02 -14.76
C ARG A 348 5.03 -17.08 -15.78
N ALA A 349 5.56 -17.09 -17.00
CA ALA A 349 5.08 -16.27 -18.09
C ALA A 349 3.58 -16.52 -18.36
N ALA A 350 2.89 -15.50 -18.86
CA ALA A 350 1.61 -15.74 -19.52
C ALA A 350 1.90 -16.59 -20.76
N VAL A 351 1.29 -17.78 -20.84
CA VAL A 351 1.33 -18.59 -22.06
C VAL A 351 0.54 -17.82 -23.11
N ASP A 352 1.28 -17.07 -23.91
CA ASP A 352 0.76 -16.30 -25.02
C ASP A 352 0.05 -17.26 -25.99
N PRO A 353 -1.26 -17.10 -26.24
CA PRO A 353 -1.95 -17.82 -27.29
C PRO A 353 -1.49 -17.24 -28.62
N ARG A 354 -0.26 -17.58 -29.02
CA ARG A 354 0.22 -17.41 -30.39
C ARG A 354 -0.88 -17.90 -31.33
N PRO A 355 -1.21 -17.16 -32.40
CA PRO A 355 -2.07 -17.72 -33.43
C PRO A 355 -1.45 -19.03 -33.92
N ASN A 356 -2.29 -20.00 -34.28
CA ASN A 356 -1.82 -21.14 -35.06
C ASN A 356 -1.44 -20.61 -36.44
N GLU A 357 -0.18 -20.20 -36.61
CA GLU A 357 0.44 -19.99 -37.92
C GLU A 357 0.69 -21.35 -38.58
N ASN A 358 -0.41 -21.95 -39.05
CA ASN A 358 -0.56 -22.99 -40.07
C ASN A 358 0.24 -24.31 -39.99
N GLU A 359 -0.36 -25.32 -40.65
CA GLU A 359 0.23 -26.62 -41.09
C GLU A 359 0.58 -27.64 -39.98
#